data_AF-A0A7C5KJ15-F1
#
_entry.id   AF-A0A7C5KJ15-F1
#
_cell.length_a   1.000
_cell.length_b   1.000
_cell.length_c   1.000
_cell.angle_alpha   90.00
_cell.angle_beta   90.00
_cell.angle_gamma   90.00
#
_symmetry.space_group_name_H-M   'P 1'
#
loop_
_entity.id
_entity.type
_entity.pdbx_description
1 polymer ?
#
loop_
_entity_poly.entity_id
_entity_poly.type
_entity_poly.pdbx_seq_one_letter_code
_entity_poly.pdbx_strand_id
1 'polypeptide(L)'
;MSENTILLGGNGERQILLDAAMANRHGLITGATGTGKTVTLQVLAESFSRLGVPVFAADIKGDLSGVGTPGKPHPKIDERLQYIGIEDFRFEGNPLLFWDVFGEQGHPLRTTVSEMGPVLFANLLELNETQEGILHIAFAVADDEGLLLLDLKDLRSMLNWVADNAKELARDYGRISRASVNAILRRLLVLE
;
A
#
# COMPACT_ATOMS: atom_id res chain seq x y z
N MET A 1 30.71 -2.41 15.41
CA MET A 1 29.49 -2.19 14.59
C MET A 1 28.34 -2.54 15.51
N SER A 2 27.47 -1.60 15.84
CA SER A 2 26.23 -1.93 16.56
C SER A 2 25.51 -3.00 15.75
N GLU A 3 25.21 -4.14 16.37
CA GLU A 3 24.50 -5.21 15.68
C GLU A 3 23.11 -4.68 15.30
N ASN A 4 22.88 -4.49 13.99
CA ASN A 4 21.57 -4.10 13.44
C ASN A 4 20.61 -5.30 13.56
N THR A 5 20.18 -5.59 14.78
CA THR A 5 19.30 -6.72 15.09
C THR A 5 17.97 -6.22 15.62
N ILE A 6 16.94 -7.04 15.41
CA ILE A 6 15.58 -6.84 15.89
C ILE A 6 15.23 -7.99 16.83
N LEU A 7 14.89 -7.69 18.07
CA LEU A 7 14.42 -8.69 19.02
C LEU A 7 12.99 -9.12 18.69
N LEU A 8 12.81 -10.38 18.28
CA LEU A 8 11.50 -10.96 17.99
C LEU A 8 10.81 -11.53 19.24
N GLY A 9 11.60 -12.00 20.22
CA GLY A 9 11.09 -12.61 21.45
C GLY A 9 12.13 -13.52 22.10
N GLY A 10 11.67 -14.49 22.90
CA GLY A 10 12.55 -15.47 23.55
C GLY A 10 11.76 -16.58 24.24
N ASN A 11 12.49 -17.59 24.73
CA ASN A 11 11.91 -18.82 25.32
C ASN A 11 12.35 -19.06 26.77
N GLY A 12 12.79 -18.04 27.50
CA GLY A 12 13.32 -18.19 28.87
C GLY A 12 14.80 -18.55 28.96
N GLU A 13 15.37 -19.14 27.91
CA GLU A 13 16.80 -19.49 27.87
C GLU A 13 17.57 -18.58 26.92
N ARG A 14 16.95 -18.20 25.80
CA ARG A 14 17.57 -17.39 24.75
C ARG A 14 16.58 -16.41 24.15
N GLN A 15 17.13 -15.26 23.78
CA GLN A 15 16.48 -14.29 22.92
C GLN A 15 16.64 -14.70 21.46
N ILE A 16 15.59 -14.44 20.67
CA ILE A 16 15.54 -14.67 19.23
C ILE A 16 15.66 -13.32 18.54
N LEU A 17 16.77 -13.13 17.84
CA LEU A 17 17.12 -11.91 17.13
C LEU A 17 16.98 -12.16 15.63
N LEU A 18 16.42 -11.17 14.91
CA LEU A 18 16.43 -11.08 13.46
C LEU A 18 17.55 -10.13 13.04
N ASP A 19 18.43 -10.55 12.15
CA ASP A 19 19.33 -9.63 11.44
C ASP A 19 18.47 -8.71 10.57
N ALA A 20 18.49 -7.41 10.85
CA ALA A 20 17.68 -6.43 10.13
C ALA A 20 18.01 -6.40 8.62
N ALA A 21 19.24 -6.73 8.22
CA ALA A 21 19.61 -6.81 6.80
C ALA A 21 18.90 -7.96 6.08
N MET A 22 18.52 -9.01 6.80
CA MET A 22 17.77 -10.15 6.26
C MET A 22 16.26 -9.88 6.13
N ALA A 23 15.77 -8.77 6.68
CA ALA A 23 14.36 -8.36 6.56
C ALA A 23 13.98 -7.82 5.17
N ASN A 24 14.94 -7.73 4.24
CA ASN A 24 14.66 -7.46 2.83
C ASN A 24 14.04 -8.66 2.09
N ARG A 25 13.86 -9.80 2.77
CA ARG A 25 13.17 -10.99 2.26
C ARG A 25 11.72 -10.99 2.73
N HIS A 26 10.82 -11.47 1.88
CA HIS A 26 9.41 -11.62 2.25
C HIS A 26 9.24 -12.62 3.39
N GLY A 27 8.35 -12.29 4.33
CA GLY A 27 8.00 -13.12 5.48
C GLY A 27 6.49 -13.24 5.66
N LEU A 28 6.07 -14.25 6.42
CA LEU A 28 4.66 -14.51 6.73
C LEU A 28 4.46 -14.63 8.24
N ILE A 29 3.59 -13.80 8.80
CA ILE A 29 3.11 -13.94 10.19
C ILE A 29 1.73 -14.57 10.14
N THR A 30 1.64 -15.80 10.65
CA THR A 30 0.39 -16.57 10.69
C THR A 30 0.13 -17.12 12.09
N GLY A 31 -1.13 -17.41 12.39
CA GLY A 31 -1.59 -17.87 13.70
C GLY A 31 -3.09 -17.67 13.89
N ALA A 32 -3.67 -18.37 14.86
CA ALA A 32 -5.09 -18.23 15.19
C ALA A 32 -5.42 -16.83 15.76
N THR A 33 -6.70 -16.52 15.91
CA THR A 33 -7.14 -15.28 16.59
C THR A 33 -6.64 -15.28 18.04
N GLY A 34 -6.11 -14.15 18.50
CA GLY A 34 -5.59 -14.01 19.87
C GLY A 34 -4.17 -14.54 20.10
N THR A 35 -3.48 -15.09 19.09
CA THR A 35 -2.10 -15.61 19.25
C THR A 35 -1.00 -14.55 19.13
N GLY A 36 -1.33 -13.26 19.18
CA GLY A 36 -0.34 -12.18 19.18
C GLY A 36 0.21 -11.78 17.80
N LYS A 37 -0.50 -12.08 16.70
CA LYS A 37 -0.09 -11.63 15.34
C LYS A 37 0.10 -10.11 15.27
N THR A 38 -0.87 -9.36 15.76
CA THR A 38 -0.83 -7.89 15.82
C THR A 38 0.35 -7.42 16.66
N VAL A 39 0.54 -7.98 17.86
CA VAL A 39 1.67 -7.63 18.73
C VAL A 39 3.00 -7.88 18.04
N THR A 40 3.12 -8.99 17.30
CA THR A 40 4.34 -9.29 16.52
C THR A 40 4.58 -8.25 15.43
N LEU A 41 3.53 -7.84 14.69
CA LEU A 41 3.62 -6.78 13.68
C LEU A 41 4.00 -5.44 14.30
N GLN A 42 3.43 -5.08 15.45
CA GLN A 42 3.77 -3.86 16.19
C GLN A 42 5.26 -3.89 16.56
N VAL A 43 5.73 -4.94 17.26
CA VAL A 43 7.13 -5.08 17.67
C VAL A 43 8.10 -4.94 16.49
N LEU A 44 7.78 -5.56 15.34
CA LEU A 44 8.57 -5.39 14.12
C LEU A 44 8.56 -3.95 13.61
N ALA A 45 7.37 -3.35 13.46
CA ALA A 45 7.23 -1.99 12.95
C ALA A 45 7.98 -0.97 13.79
N GLU A 46 7.83 -1.05 15.12
CA GLU A 46 8.55 -0.19 16.04
C GLU A 46 10.07 -0.42 15.99
N SER A 47 10.51 -1.67 15.85
CA SER A 47 11.94 -1.98 15.79
C SER A 47 12.58 -1.47 14.50
N PHE A 48 11.91 -1.57 13.36
CA PHE A 48 12.36 -0.94 12.13
C PHE A 48 12.40 0.60 12.25
N SER A 49 11.36 1.20 12.82
CA SER A 49 11.30 2.64 13.07
C SER A 49 12.49 3.11 13.93
N ARG A 50 12.81 2.38 15.02
CA ARG A 50 13.97 2.65 15.88
C ARG A 50 15.32 2.50 15.17
N LEU A 51 15.41 1.66 14.16
CA LEU A 51 16.57 1.53 13.28
C LEU A 51 16.62 2.59 12.16
N GLY A 52 15.65 3.52 12.13
CA GLY A 52 15.55 4.55 11.09
C GLY A 52 15.00 4.03 9.76
N VAL A 53 14.39 2.83 9.74
CA VAL A 53 13.78 2.23 8.56
C VAL A 53 12.29 2.59 8.53
N PRO A 54 11.80 3.32 7.50
CA PRO A 54 10.37 3.62 7.38
C PRO A 54 9.54 2.36 7.18
N VAL A 55 8.42 2.27 7.90
CA VAL A 55 7.47 1.17 7.80
C VAL A 55 6.16 1.68 7.22
N PHE A 56 5.75 1.10 6.10
CA PHE A 56 4.42 1.30 5.53
C PHE A 56 3.54 0.09 5.85
N ALA A 57 2.38 0.32 6.44
CA ALA A 57 1.45 -0.73 6.82
C ALA A 57 0.00 -0.32 6.56
N ALA A 58 -0.79 -1.23 6.00
CA ALA A 58 -2.23 -1.08 5.87
C ALA A 58 -2.90 -1.53 7.18
N ASP A 59 -3.51 -0.60 7.91
CA ASP A 59 -4.18 -0.89 9.17
C ASP A 59 -5.71 -0.88 9.04
N ILE A 60 -6.24 -1.93 8.43
CA ILE A 60 -7.68 -2.06 8.14
C ILE A 60 -8.52 -2.12 9.43
N LYS A 61 -7.96 -2.64 10.53
CA LYS A 61 -8.68 -2.84 11.80
C LYS A 61 -8.41 -1.77 12.86
N GLY A 62 -7.44 -0.89 12.64
CA GLY A 62 -6.96 0.06 13.65
C GLY A 62 -6.06 -0.57 14.71
N ASP A 63 -5.63 -1.81 14.49
CA ASP A 63 -4.87 -2.63 15.43
C ASP A 63 -3.37 -2.24 15.49
N LEU A 64 -2.85 -1.55 14.47
CA LEU A 64 -1.46 -1.09 14.40
C LEU A 64 -1.30 0.39 14.81
N SER A 65 -2.33 1.21 14.62
CA SER A 65 -2.33 2.65 14.87
C SER A 65 -1.85 3.05 16.28
N GLY A 66 -2.04 2.18 17.27
CA GLY A 66 -1.65 2.40 18.66
C GLY A 66 -0.14 2.55 18.90
N VAL A 67 0.73 2.13 17.97
CA VAL A 67 2.21 2.21 18.13
C VAL A 67 2.74 3.64 18.31
N GLY A 68 1.91 4.64 18.00
CA GLY A 68 2.22 6.05 18.21
C GLY A 68 2.14 6.56 19.63
N THR A 69 1.44 5.83 20.48
CA THR A 69 1.18 6.26 21.85
C THR A 69 1.92 5.31 22.80
N PRO A 70 2.62 5.83 23.82
CA PRO A 70 3.14 4.99 24.88
C PRO A 70 2.06 4.06 25.44
N GLY A 71 2.37 2.76 25.50
CA GLY A 71 1.52 1.79 26.18
C GLY A 71 1.38 2.07 27.68
N LYS A 72 0.46 1.36 28.33
CA LYS A 72 0.27 1.40 29.78
C LYS A 72 0.87 0.15 30.42
N PRO A 73 1.43 0.24 31.64
CA PRO A 73 1.87 -0.93 32.39
C PRO A 73 0.77 -1.99 32.49
N HIS A 74 1.14 -3.24 32.29
CA HIS A 74 0.20 -4.36 32.32
C HIS A 74 0.90 -5.62 32.85
N PRO A 75 0.37 -6.31 33.89
CA PRO A 75 1.07 -7.41 34.54
C PRO A 75 1.53 -8.54 33.61
N LYS A 76 0.71 -8.90 32.60
CA LYS A 76 1.09 -9.92 31.61
C LYS A 76 2.23 -9.50 30.67
N ILE A 77 2.41 -8.19 30.46
CA ILE A 77 3.54 -7.68 29.69
C ILE A 77 4.78 -7.79 30.55
N ASP A 78 4.71 -7.33 31.81
CA ASP A 78 5.83 -7.38 32.75
C ASP A 78 6.34 -8.82 32.96
N GLU A 79 5.42 -9.78 33.16
CA GLU A 79 5.74 -11.22 33.25
C GLU A 79 6.46 -11.72 31.98
N ARG A 80 6.01 -11.29 30.80
CA ARG A 80 6.61 -11.69 29.52
C ARG A 80 7.99 -11.06 29.31
N LEU A 81 8.17 -9.79 29.69
CA LEU A 81 9.46 -9.10 29.63
C LEU A 81 10.49 -9.82 30.52
N GLN A 82 10.10 -10.17 31.75
CA GLN A 82 10.92 -10.96 32.66
C GLN A 82 11.25 -12.34 32.10
N TYR A 83 10.24 -13.06 31.57
CA TYR A 83 10.43 -14.37 30.97
C TYR A 83 11.39 -14.34 29.77
N ILE A 84 11.35 -13.31 28.93
CA ILE A 84 12.25 -13.18 27.78
C ILE A 84 13.64 -12.63 28.19
N GLY A 85 13.74 -12.00 29.36
CA GLY A 85 14.95 -11.32 29.82
C GLY A 85 15.17 -9.97 29.12
N ILE A 86 14.09 -9.21 28.88
CA ILE A 86 14.18 -7.85 28.31
C ILE A 86 14.37 -6.86 29.46
N GLU A 87 15.57 -6.30 29.54
CA GLU A 87 15.92 -5.25 30.50
C GLU A 87 15.61 -3.86 29.92
N ASP A 88 15.41 -2.87 30.80
CA ASP A 88 15.18 -1.46 30.45
C ASP A 88 14.05 -1.18 29.45
N PHE A 89 13.05 -2.06 29.38
CA PHE A 89 11.86 -1.85 28.55
C PHE A 89 11.12 -0.58 28.96
N ARG A 90 10.80 0.27 27.98
CA ARG A 90 10.02 1.50 28.16
C ARG A 90 8.86 1.52 27.19
N PHE A 91 7.69 1.90 27.70
CA PHE A 91 6.57 2.24 26.85
C PHE A 91 6.84 3.59 26.19
N GLU A 92 7.07 3.57 24.88
CA GLU A 92 7.38 4.75 24.09
C GLU A 92 6.54 4.74 22.81
N GLY A 93 6.16 5.92 22.35
CA GLY A 93 5.45 6.09 21.07
C GLY A 93 6.43 6.20 19.91
N ASN A 94 6.03 5.74 18.73
CA ASN A 94 6.82 5.85 17.51
C ASN A 94 6.35 7.04 16.66
N PRO A 95 7.25 7.68 15.89
CA PRO A 95 6.84 8.65 14.88
C PRO A 95 5.94 7.96 13.86
N LEU A 96 4.80 8.58 13.55
CA LEU A 96 3.84 8.04 12.62
C LEU A 96 3.16 9.14 11.83
N LEU A 97 2.65 8.78 10.66
CA LEU A 97 1.77 9.60 9.87
C LEU A 97 0.62 8.72 9.38
N PHE A 98 -0.61 9.04 9.79
CA PHE A 98 -1.79 8.37 9.26
C PHE A 98 -2.07 8.89 7.86
N TRP A 99 -2.18 7.96 6.90
CA TRP A 99 -2.65 8.26 5.57
C TRP A 99 -4.13 7.94 5.50
N ASP A 100 -4.92 8.91 5.04
CA ASP A 100 -6.36 8.80 4.95
C ASP A 100 -6.79 8.91 3.48
N VAL A 101 -7.45 7.87 3.00
CA VAL A 101 -8.00 7.78 1.64
C VAL A 101 -9.13 8.79 1.44
N PHE A 102 -9.90 9.10 2.49
CA PHE A 102 -10.98 10.09 2.44
C PHE A 102 -10.49 11.50 2.80
N GLY A 103 -9.29 11.62 3.40
CA GLY A 103 -8.68 12.88 3.76
C GLY A 103 -9.38 13.64 4.91
N GLU A 104 -10.08 12.93 5.79
CA GLU A 104 -10.85 13.50 6.91
C GLU A 104 -10.05 13.53 8.23
N GLN A 105 -9.35 12.45 8.56
CA GLN A 105 -8.73 12.19 9.86
C GLN A 105 -7.20 12.06 9.79
N GLY A 106 -6.62 12.08 8.59
CA GLY A 106 -5.19 11.90 8.37
C GLY A 106 -4.66 12.70 7.20
N HIS A 107 -3.40 12.43 6.84
CA HIS A 107 -2.78 12.99 5.66
C HIS A 107 -3.50 12.46 4.42
N PRO A 108 -4.07 13.35 3.57
CA PRO A 108 -4.84 12.91 2.43
C PRO A 108 -3.94 12.14 1.46
N LEU A 109 -4.33 10.92 1.12
CA LEU A 109 -3.69 10.19 0.04
C LEU A 109 -4.02 10.90 -1.28
N ARG A 110 -2.99 11.36 -1.98
CA ARG A 110 -3.13 12.02 -3.28
C ARG A 110 -2.48 11.15 -4.34
N THR A 111 -3.22 10.88 -5.40
CA THR A 111 -2.67 10.32 -6.62
C THR A 111 -3.46 10.84 -7.82
N THR A 112 -2.85 10.89 -8.99
CA THR A 112 -3.52 11.20 -10.26
C THR A 112 -3.77 9.94 -11.06
N VAL A 113 -4.70 10.00 -12.02
CA VAL A 113 -4.92 8.88 -12.95
C VAL A 113 -3.62 8.55 -13.71
N SER A 114 -2.87 9.56 -14.14
CA SER A 114 -1.57 9.38 -14.78
C SER A 114 -0.55 8.64 -13.91
N GLU A 115 -0.49 8.93 -12.61
CA GLU A 115 0.43 8.22 -11.68
C GLU A 115 0.03 6.75 -11.45
N MET A 116 -1.27 6.45 -11.42
CA MET A 116 -1.75 5.05 -11.32
C MET A 116 -1.46 4.27 -12.61
N GLY A 117 -1.61 4.92 -13.76
CA GLY A 117 -1.29 4.35 -15.06
C GLY A 117 -2.27 3.28 -15.55
N PRO A 118 -2.12 2.83 -16.81
CA PRO A 118 -3.07 1.94 -17.47
C PRO A 118 -3.11 0.54 -16.85
N VAL A 119 -1.99 0.02 -16.34
CA VAL A 119 -1.91 -1.35 -15.80
C VAL A 119 -2.70 -1.49 -14.50
N LEU A 120 -2.58 -0.53 -13.57
CA LEU A 120 -3.35 -0.58 -12.32
C LEU A 120 -4.84 -0.39 -12.60
N PHE A 121 -5.21 0.52 -13.51
CA PHE A 121 -6.60 0.72 -13.90
C PHE A 121 -7.20 -0.50 -14.63
N ALA A 122 -6.44 -1.15 -15.50
CA ALA A 122 -6.90 -2.36 -16.17
C ALA A 122 -7.22 -3.49 -15.17
N ASN A 123 -6.36 -3.67 -14.17
CA ASN A 123 -6.59 -4.63 -13.09
C ASN A 123 -7.79 -4.23 -12.20
N LEU A 124 -7.86 -2.97 -11.77
CA LEU A 124 -8.95 -2.45 -10.93
C LEU A 124 -10.31 -2.59 -11.61
N LEU A 125 -10.35 -2.32 -12.91
CA LEU A 125 -11.55 -2.43 -13.73
C LEU A 125 -11.75 -3.83 -14.28
N GLU A 126 -10.91 -4.83 -13.97
CA GLU A 126 -10.97 -6.21 -14.48
C GLU A 126 -11.12 -6.28 -16.02
N LEU A 127 -10.37 -5.45 -16.74
CA LEU A 127 -10.44 -5.36 -18.20
C LEU A 127 -9.90 -6.63 -18.87
N ASN A 128 -10.46 -6.97 -20.03
CA ASN A 128 -9.85 -7.99 -20.89
C ASN A 128 -8.70 -7.39 -21.72
N GLU A 129 -7.90 -8.24 -22.35
CA GLU A 129 -6.71 -7.84 -23.12
C GLU A 129 -7.01 -6.77 -24.19
N THR A 130 -8.17 -6.84 -24.85
CA THR A 130 -8.57 -5.82 -25.85
C THR A 130 -8.89 -4.47 -25.19
N GLN A 131 -9.57 -4.49 -24.05
CA GLN A 131 -9.92 -3.29 -23.30
C GLN A 131 -8.69 -2.65 -22.66
N GLU A 132 -7.80 -3.47 -22.09
CA GLU A 132 -6.51 -3.04 -21.58
C GLU A 132 -5.66 -2.38 -22.67
N GLY A 133 -5.55 -2.99 -23.85
CA GLY A 133 -4.84 -2.38 -24.98
C GLY A 133 -5.40 -1.01 -25.37
N ILE A 134 -6.73 -0.84 -25.38
CA ILE A 134 -7.35 0.46 -25.65
C ILE A 134 -7.08 1.47 -24.54
N LEU A 135 -7.07 1.03 -23.28
CA LEU A 135 -6.71 1.89 -22.15
C LEU A 135 -5.26 2.36 -22.28
N HIS A 136 -4.32 1.48 -22.62
CA HIS A 136 -2.93 1.84 -22.92
C HIS A 136 -2.82 2.87 -24.03
N ILE A 137 -3.59 2.74 -25.12
CA ILE A 137 -3.63 3.72 -26.20
C ILE A 137 -4.09 5.09 -25.65
N ALA A 138 -5.14 5.12 -24.83
CA ALA A 138 -5.63 6.38 -24.27
C ALA A 138 -4.60 7.10 -23.40
N PHE A 139 -3.83 6.36 -22.59
CA PHE A 139 -2.71 6.93 -21.82
C PHE A 139 -1.56 7.38 -22.71
N ALA A 140 -1.17 6.58 -23.71
CA ALA A 140 -0.08 6.94 -24.63
C ALA A 140 -0.40 8.21 -25.43
N VAL A 141 -1.64 8.33 -25.93
CA VAL A 141 -2.11 9.54 -26.62
C VAL A 141 -2.08 10.75 -25.68
N ALA A 142 -2.51 10.59 -24.43
CA ALA A 142 -2.45 11.67 -23.45
C ALA A 142 -0.99 12.12 -23.20
N ASP A 143 -0.06 11.18 -23.06
CA ASP A 143 1.36 11.46 -22.89
C ASP A 143 1.97 12.18 -24.10
N ASP A 144 1.67 11.72 -25.32
CA ASP A 144 2.19 12.30 -26.57
C ASP A 144 1.67 13.73 -26.81
N GLU A 145 0.46 14.03 -26.36
CA GLU A 145 -0.15 15.37 -26.41
C GLU A 145 0.19 16.24 -25.18
N GLY A 146 0.97 15.72 -24.22
CA GLY A 146 1.34 16.43 -23.00
C GLY A 146 0.16 16.71 -22.06
N LEU A 147 -0.88 15.87 -22.12
CA LEU A 147 -2.10 15.97 -21.32
C LEU A 147 -1.99 15.09 -20.07
N LEU A 148 -1.91 15.73 -18.91
CA LEU A 148 -1.94 15.02 -17.63
C LEU A 148 -3.37 14.64 -17.26
N LEU A 149 -3.63 13.35 -17.02
CA LEU A 149 -4.93 12.85 -16.56
C LEU A 149 -4.97 12.94 -15.02
N LEU A 150 -5.68 13.94 -14.50
CA LEU A 150 -5.71 14.19 -13.05
C LEU A 150 -6.77 13.32 -12.38
N ASP A 151 -7.95 13.23 -12.98
CA ASP A 151 -9.10 12.54 -12.40
C ASP A 151 -9.84 11.62 -13.39
N LEU A 152 -10.90 10.96 -12.93
CA LEU A 152 -11.70 10.05 -13.75
C LEU A 152 -12.45 10.78 -14.88
N LYS A 153 -12.73 12.09 -14.74
CA LYS A 153 -13.38 12.88 -15.79
C LYS A 153 -12.43 13.13 -16.94
N ASP A 154 -11.15 13.36 -16.65
CA ASP A 154 -10.10 13.48 -17.66
C ASP A 154 -9.93 12.17 -18.43
N LEU A 155 -9.81 11.04 -17.73
CA LEU A 155 -9.71 9.72 -18.36
C LEU A 155 -10.93 9.41 -19.23
N ARG A 156 -12.12 9.71 -18.74
CA ARG A 156 -13.37 9.56 -19.49
C ARG A 156 -13.37 10.41 -20.76
N SER A 157 -12.91 11.66 -20.65
CA SER A 157 -12.83 12.57 -21.79
C SER A 157 -11.80 12.08 -22.81
N MET A 158 -10.66 11.59 -22.36
CA MET A 158 -9.61 11.00 -23.19
C MET A 158 -10.12 9.76 -23.94
N LEU A 159 -10.80 8.84 -23.25
CA LEU A 159 -11.40 7.64 -23.86
C LEU A 159 -12.43 8.00 -24.94
N ASN A 160 -13.29 8.98 -24.68
CA ASN A 160 -14.25 9.46 -25.69
C ASN A 160 -13.54 10.08 -26.90
N TRP A 161 -12.53 10.91 -26.66
CA TRP A 161 -11.76 11.54 -27.73
C TRP A 161 -11.03 10.49 -28.58
N VAL A 162 -10.43 9.48 -27.97
CA VAL A 162 -9.78 8.36 -28.68
C VAL A 162 -10.79 7.58 -29.51
N ALA A 163 -12.02 7.39 -29.02
CA ALA A 163 -13.08 6.73 -29.79
C ALA A 163 -13.59 7.56 -30.98
N ASP A 164 -13.64 8.88 -30.84
CA ASP A 164 -14.06 9.82 -31.89
C ASP A 164 -12.99 9.97 -32.98
N ASN A 165 -11.71 9.93 -32.60
CA ASN A 165 -10.56 10.04 -33.52
C ASN A 165 -9.94 8.70 -33.92
N ALA A 166 -10.63 7.59 -33.64
CA ALA A 166 -10.12 6.22 -33.82
C ALA A 166 -9.58 5.92 -35.23
N LYS A 167 -10.11 6.55 -36.28
CA LYS A 167 -9.64 6.33 -37.66
C LYS A 167 -8.25 6.91 -37.90
N GLU A 168 -7.97 8.06 -37.32
CA GLU A 168 -6.69 8.76 -37.48
C GLU A 168 -5.62 8.08 -36.61
N LEU A 169 -5.97 7.79 -35.35
CA LEU A 169 -5.11 7.09 -34.40
C LEU A 169 -4.78 5.65 -34.81
N ALA A 170 -5.60 5.01 -35.66
CA ALA A 170 -5.41 3.62 -36.04
C ALA A 170 -4.07 3.35 -36.74
N ARG A 171 -3.48 4.37 -37.38
CA ARG A 171 -2.18 4.25 -38.05
C ARG A 171 -1.04 4.05 -37.05
N ASP A 172 -1.06 4.79 -35.96
CA ASP A 172 0.06 4.89 -35.03
C ASP A 172 -0.13 4.01 -33.79
N TYR A 173 -1.39 3.78 -33.37
CA TYR A 173 -1.72 3.04 -32.15
C TYR A 173 -2.52 1.75 -32.40
N GLY A 174 -2.93 1.49 -33.64
CA GLY A 174 -3.72 0.31 -34.00
C GLY A 174 -5.23 0.48 -33.79
N ARG A 175 -5.99 -0.58 -34.07
CA ARG A 175 -7.45 -0.50 -34.18
C ARG A 175 -8.13 -0.28 -32.82
N ILE A 176 -8.81 0.85 -32.69
CA ILE A 176 -9.66 1.17 -31.54
C ILE A 176 -11.13 0.82 -31.84
N SER A 177 -11.72 -0.05 -31.03
CA SER A 177 -13.15 -0.39 -31.12
C SER A 177 -13.99 0.48 -30.20
N ARG A 178 -14.96 1.23 -30.75
CA ARG A 178 -15.91 2.01 -29.95
C ARG A 178 -16.72 1.14 -28.96
N ALA A 179 -17.02 -0.11 -29.33
CA ALA A 179 -17.71 -1.03 -28.43
C ALA A 179 -16.87 -1.35 -27.17
N SER A 180 -15.56 -1.51 -27.33
CA SER A 180 -14.64 -1.77 -26.23
C SER A 180 -14.41 -0.52 -25.38
N VAL A 181 -14.28 0.66 -25.99
CA VAL A 181 -14.23 1.94 -25.25
C VAL A 181 -15.49 2.11 -24.39
N ASN A 182 -16.67 1.88 -24.95
CA ASN A 182 -17.93 1.95 -24.21
C ASN A 182 -18.01 0.93 -23.06
N ALA A 183 -17.35 -0.23 -23.20
CA ALA A 183 -17.27 -1.19 -22.11
C ALA A 183 -16.39 -0.68 -20.96
N ILE A 184 -15.25 -0.04 -21.26
CA ILE A 184 -14.39 0.59 -20.25
C ILE A 184 -15.15 1.72 -19.54
N LEU A 185 -15.80 2.60 -20.31
CA LEU A 185 -16.59 3.71 -19.78
C LEU A 185 -17.68 3.25 -18.80
N ARG A 186 -18.37 2.13 -19.10
CA ARG A 186 -19.36 1.56 -18.17
C ARG A 186 -18.76 1.06 -16.87
N ARG A 187 -17.52 0.56 -16.88
CA ARG A 187 -16.84 0.13 -15.65
C ARG A 187 -16.34 1.31 -14.83
N LEU A 188 -15.89 2.38 -15.49
CA LEU A 188 -15.50 3.62 -14.80
C LEU A 188 -16.66 4.24 -14.01
N LEU A 189 -17.90 4.16 -14.53
CA LEU A 189 -19.10 4.65 -13.81
C LEU A 189 -19.37 3.94 -12.47
N VAL A 190 -18.79 2.75 -12.23
CA VAL A 190 -18.94 2.04 -10.95
C VAL A 190 -18.02 2.63 -9.86
N LEU A 191 -16.98 3.37 -10.27
CA LEU A 191 -16.03 4.01 -9.36
C LEU A 191 -16.41 5.46 -9.02
N GLU A 192 -17.42 6.02 -9.69
CA GLU A 192 -18.01 7.35 -9.41
C GLU A 192 -19.12 7.24 -8.35
#